data_AF-A0A523SY29-F1
#
_entry.id   AF-A0A523SY29-F1
#
_cell.length_a   1.000
_cell.length_b   1.000
_cell.length_c   1.000
_cell.angle_alpha   90.00
_cell.angle_beta   90.00
_cell.angle_gamma   90.00
#
_symmetry.space_group_name_H-M   'P 1'
#
loop_
_entity.id
_entity.type
_entity.pdbx_description
1 polymer ?
#
loop_
_entity_poly.entity_id
_entity_poly.type
_entity_poly.pdbx_seq_one_letter_code
_entity_poly.pdbx_strand_id
1 'polypeptide(L)'
;MNTKKGFRLALVGPNTFRGKELTSLLNKRKIRISEMEFYDPGIEEEFSKLTQFQGEPKVVHPLDENAFEGIDLAFLAADPKTNRKVGPIASKKKTWAVDLSETFNRNGKVPLVVAGVNDGILQKKKHGVVANPHPVTIFLSHLFHLLQHNFGLEEADATVLQPVSAFAIPGIEELANQCFDVLRGGQIEKRIFKSQIAFNLLSQTDEV
;
A
#
# COMPACT_ATOMS: atom_id res chain seq x y z
N MET A 1 18.24 7.84 16.29
CA MET A 1 18.61 7.96 14.86
C MET A 1 19.23 9.33 14.66
N ASN A 2 20.39 9.41 14.00
CA ASN A 2 21.14 10.65 13.85
C ASN A 2 20.48 11.53 12.77
N THR A 3 19.59 12.43 13.18
CA THR A 3 18.72 13.28 12.33
C THR A 3 19.45 14.24 11.38
N LYS A 4 20.80 14.25 11.40
CA LYS A 4 21.64 14.99 10.46
C LYS A 4 21.84 14.28 9.10
N LYS A 5 21.71 12.96 9.02
CA LYS A 5 21.75 12.21 7.74
C LYS A 5 20.30 11.93 7.29
N GLY A 6 20.02 12.10 6.00
CA GLY A 6 18.71 11.76 5.41
C GLY A 6 18.43 10.26 5.48
N PHE A 7 17.18 9.87 5.24
CA PHE A 7 16.77 8.46 5.21
C PHE A 7 17.12 7.83 3.86
N ARG A 8 17.63 6.59 3.90
CA ARG A 8 17.75 5.71 2.72
C ARG A 8 16.48 4.88 2.61
N LEU A 9 15.74 5.09 1.52
CA LEU A 9 14.44 4.50 1.30
C LEU A 9 14.46 3.50 0.14
N ALA A 10 13.57 2.52 0.20
CA ALA A 10 13.29 1.63 -0.93
C ALA A 10 11.80 1.56 -1.23
N LEU A 11 11.42 1.37 -2.49
CA LEU A 11 10.06 1.10 -2.93
C LEU A 11 10.01 -0.14 -3.82
N VAL A 12 9.26 -1.14 -3.38
CA VAL A 12 8.92 -2.32 -4.17
C VAL A 12 7.59 -2.09 -4.89
N GLY A 13 7.59 -2.23 -6.21
CA GLY A 13 6.43 -2.00 -7.07
C GLY A 13 6.15 -0.51 -7.36
N PRO A 14 7.12 0.26 -7.90
CA PRO A 14 6.95 1.69 -8.20
C PRO A 14 5.84 2.00 -9.21
N ASN A 15 5.54 1.04 -10.10
CA ASN A 15 4.57 1.23 -11.17
C ASN A 15 3.12 0.95 -10.74
N THR A 16 2.93 0.37 -9.54
CA THR A 16 1.60 0.13 -8.97
C THR A 16 0.92 1.45 -8.63
N PHE A 17 -0.42 1.43 -8.49
CA PHE A 17 -1.17 2.61 -8.10
C PHE A 17 -0.68 3.20 -6.76
N ARG A 18 -0.46 2.32 -5.78
CA ARG A 18 0.09 2.67 -4.46
C ARG A 18 1.52 3.21 -4.55
N GLY A 19 2.38 2.59 -5.37
CA GLY A 19 3.77 3.04 -5.56
C GLY A 19 3.86 4.42 -6.21
N LYS A 20 3.02 4.68 -7.22
CA LYS A 20 2.91 6.00 -7.88
C LYS A 20 2.43 7.07 -6.90
N GLU A 21 1.40 6.77 -6.11
CA GLU A 21 0.87 7.72 -5.12
C GLU A 21 1.90 8.01 -4.01
N LEU A 22 2.56 6.98 -3.47
CA LEU A 22 3.63 7.17 -2.50
C LEU A 22 4.76 8.03 -3.06
N THR A 23 5.19 7.79 -4.29
CA THR A 23 6.23 8.57 -4.95
C THR A 23 5.82 10.05 -5.11
N SER A 24 4.58 10.29 -5.54
CA SER A 24 3.97 11.63 -5.63
C SER A 24 3.96 12.33 -4.27
N LEU A 25 3.57 11.62 -3.20
CA LEU A 25 3.57 12.16 -1.83
C LEU A 25 4.98 12.47 -1.33
N LEU A 26 5.94 11.57 -1.51
CA LEU A 26 7.33 11.78 -1.10
C LEU A 26 7.98 12.95 -1.84
N ASN A 27 7.66 13.17 -3.12
CA ASN A 27 8.10 14.35 -3.87
C ASN A 27 7.52 15.67 -3.32
N LYS A 28 6.27 15.65 -2.83
CA LYS A 28 5.60 16.84 -2.28
C LYS A 28 6.00 17.15 -0.84
N ARG A 29 6.43 16.14 -0.08
CA ARG A 29 6.77 16.28 1.34
C ARG A 29 8.23 16.72 1.52
N LYS A 30 8.48 17.59 2.51
CA LYS A 30 9.83 18.03 2.89
C LYS A 30 10.54 16.99 3.77
N ILE A 31 10.56 15.72 3.35
CA ILE A 31 11.29 14.66 4.05
C ILE A 31 12.71 14.64 3.49
N ARG A 32 13.71 14.60 4.37
CA ARG A 32 15.11 14.50 3.97
C ARG A 32 15.43 13.06 3.57
N ILE A 33 15.36 12.78 2.28
CA ILE A 33 15.70 11.49 1.68
C ILE A 33 17.11 11.61 1.13
N SER A 34 18.04 10.77 1.59
CA SER A 34 19.40 10.74 1.05
C SER A 34 19.51 9.84 -0.17
N GLU A 35 18.70 8.79 -0.22
CA GLU A 35 18.70 7.80 -1.30
C GLU A 35 17.33 7.17 -1.43
N MET A 36 16.94 6.85 -2.67
CA MET A 36 15.68 6.18 -2.99
C MET A 36 15.97 5.10 -4.03
N GLU A 37 15.80 3.85 -3.64
CA GLU A 37 15.96 2.68 -4.49
C GLU A 37 14.58 2.13 -4.90
N PHE A 38 14.50 1.60 -6.12
CA PHE A 38 13.26 1.07 -6.67
C PHE A 38 13.45 -0.37 -7.11
N TYR A 39 12.47 -1.21 -6.79
CA TYR A 39 12.54 -2.64 -7.02
C TYR A 39 11.24 -3.15 -7.67
N ASP A 40 11.34 -4.07 -8.61
CA ASP A 40 10.19 -4.71 -9.25
C ASP A 40 10.52 -6.18 -9.59
N PRO A 41 9.73 -7.15 -9.11
CA PRO A 41 9.97 -8.57 -9.40
C PRO A 41 9.76 -8.93 -10.88
N GLY A 42 9.07 -8.08 -11.65
CA GLY A 42 8.83 -8.29 -13.08
C GLY A 42 9.99 -7.82 -13.96
N ILE A 43 11.10 -7.40 -13.37
CA ILE A 43 12.31 -6.98 -14.08
C ILE A 43 13.36 -8.08 -13.96
N GLU A 44 13.93 -8.47 -15.09
CA GLU A 44 15.12 -9.32 -15.17
C GLU A 44 16.36 -8.42 -15.26
N GLU A 45 17.52 -8.89 -14.77
CA GLU A 45 18.78 -8.11 -14.72
C GLU A 45 19.17 -7.51 -16.08
N GLU A 46 18.79 -8.16 -17.18
CA GLU A 46 19.11 -7.76 -18.55
C GLU A 46 18.25 -6.59 -19.07
N PHE A 47 17.17 -6.22 -18.37
CA PHE A 47 16.24 -5.17 -18.78
C PHE A 47 16.13 -4.08 -17.72
N SER A 48 16.79 -2.94 -17.94
CA SER A 48 16.62 -1.78 -17.05
C SER A 48 15.33 -1.04 -17.36
N LYS A 49 14.40 -0.98 -16.39
CA LYS A 49 13.26 -0.06 -16.44
C LYS A 49 13.62 1.25 -15.75
N LEU A 50 13.21 2.36 -16.35
CA LEU A 50 13.39 3.69 -15.75
C LEU A 50 12.12 4.17 -15.07
N THR A 51 12.30 4.89 -13.97
CA THR A 51 11.30 5.72 -13.31
C THR A 51 11.90 7.11 -13.03
N GLN A 52 11.14 8.00 -12.40
CA GLN A 52 11.61 9.33 -12.02
C GLN A 52 11.28 9.61 -10.56
N PHE A 53 12.24 10.20 -9.84
CA PHE A 53 12.08 10.64 -8.47
C PHE A 53 12.75 12.00 -8.26
N GLN A 54 12.03 12.98 -7.71
CA GLN A 54 12.52 14.35 -7.50
C GLN A 54 13.18 14.99 -8.75
N GLY A 55 12.62 14.73 -9.93
CA GLY A 55 13.15 15.25 -11.20
C GLY A 55 14.28 14.41 -11.81
N GLU A 56 14.88 13.49 -11.05
CA GLU A 56 16.00 12.66 -11.49
C GLU A 56 15.53 11.31 -12.03
N PRO A 57 16.12 10.80 -13.13
CA PRO A 57 15.87 9.44 -13.60
C PRO A 57 16.42 8.42 -12.60
N LYS A 58 15.70 7.32 -12.42
CA LYS A 58 16.05 6.24 -11.49
C LYS A 58 15.87 4.89 -12.17
N VAL A 59 16.83 4.00 -11.95
CA VAL A 59 16.74 2.61 -12.40
C VAL A 59 15.87 1.84 -11.43
N VAL A 60 15.02 0.96 -11.97
CA VAL A 60 14.28 -0.02 -11.19
C VAL A 60 15.03 -1.35 -11.28
N HIS A 61 15.42 -1.89 -10.13
CA HIS A 61 16.24 -3.08 -10.00
C HIS A 61 15.39 -4.34 -9.83
N PRO A 62 15.91 -5.52 -10.22
CA PRO A 62 15.33 -6.79 -9.80
C PRO A 62 15.40 -6.95 -8.29
N LEU A 63 14.54 -7.81 -7.75
CA LEU A 63 14.58 -8.20 -6.33
C LEU A 63 15.48 -9.42 -6.14
N ASP A 64 16.52 -9.27 -5.35
CA ASP A 64 17.40 -10.36 -4.93
C ASP A 64 17.51 -10.44 -3.39
N GLU A 65 18.36 -11.33 -2.89
CA GLU A 65 18.60 -11.48 -1.45
C GLU A 65 19.38 -10.31 -0.81
N ASN A 66 20.02 -9.48 -1.64
CA ASN A 66 20.77 -8.31 -1.24
C ASN A 66 19.92 -7.04 -1.20
N ALA A 67 18.71 -7.09 -1.74
CA ALA A 67 17.73 -6.02 -1.62
C ALA A 67 17.62 -5.53 -0.17
N PHE A 68 17.56 -4.21 -0.01
CA PHE A 68 17.49 -3.48 1.26
C PHE A 68 18.79 -3.37 2.06
N GLU A 69 19.95 -3.71 1.50
CA GLU A 69 21.21 -3.54 2.21
C GLU A 69 21.51 -2.07 2.57
N GLY A 70 21.52 -1.79 3.88
CA GLY A 70 21.69 -0.44 4.40
C GLY A 70 20.51 0.51 4.14
N ILE A 71 19.35 -0.02 3.74
CA ILE A 71 18.09 0.75 3.65
C ILE A 71 17.47 0.88 5.03
N ASP A 72 17.08 2.09 5.40
CA ASP A 72 16.43 2.37 6.68
C ASP A 72 14.96 1.92 6.68
N LEU A 73 14.24 2.25 5.58
CA LEU A 73 12.82 2.00 5.43
C LEU A 73 12.48 1.62 3.98
N ALA A 74 11.80 0.48 3.83
CA ALA A 74 11.25 0.00 2.58
C ALA A 74 9.72 0.10 2.60
N PHE A 75 9.12 0.42 1.45
CA PHE A 75 7.69 0.36 1.23
C PHE A 75 7.38 -0.78 0.26
N LEU A 76 6.51 -1.70 0.69
CA LEU A 76 6.09 -2.83 -0.12
C LEU A 76 4.74 -2.51 -0.75
N ALA A 77 4.75 -2.05 -2.00
CA ALA A 77 3.56 -1.69 -2.76
C ALA A 77 3.24 -2.65 -3.91
N ALA A 78 3.97 -3.77 -4.02
CA ALA A 78 3.72 -4.81 -5.00
C ALA A 78 2.56 -5.73 -4.58
N ASP A 79 2.30 -6.77 -5.37
CA ASP A 79 1.25 -7.74 -5.09
C ASP A 79 1.56 -8.58 -3.83
N PRO A 80 0.53 -9.20 -3.20
CA PRO A 80 0.72 -9.98 -1.98
C PRO A 80 1.70 -11.16 -2.10
N LYS A 81 1.82 -11.79 -3.28
CA LYS A 81 2.76 -12.90 -3.50
C LYS A 81 4.20 -12.39 -3.46
N THR A 82 4.46 -11.25 -4.11
CA THR A 82 5.76 -10.57 -4.06
C THR A 82 6.09 -10.10 -2.65
N ASN A 83 5.17 -9.38 -1.99
CA ASN A 83 5.41 -8.84 -0.65
C ASN A 83 5.69 -9.97 0.38
N ARG A 84 5.04 -11.15 0.26
CA ARG A 84 5.33 -12.32 1.10
C ARG A 84 6.76 -12.84 0.95
N LYS A 85 7.32 -12.79 -0.26
CA LYS A 85 8.72 -13.21 -0.52
C LYS A 85 9.72 -12.18 0.02
N VAL A 86 9.39 -10.90 -0.13
CA VAL A 86 10.32 -9.79 0.10
C VAL A 86 10.33 -9.30 1.55
N GLY A 87 9.20 -9.34 2.25
CA GLY A 87 9.10 -8.94 3.66
C GLY A 87 10.13 -9.62 4.59
N PRO A 88 10.38 -10.95 4.47
CA PRO A 88 11.43 -11.63 5.22
C PRO A 88 12.85 -11.11 4.93
N ILE A 89 13.14 -10.66 3.69
CA ILE A 89 14.46 -10.10 3.33
C ILE A 89 14.71 -8.81 4.10
N ALA A 90 13.74 -7.90 4.19
CA ALA A 90 13.86 -6.68 4.98
C ALA A 90 14.20 -6.97 6.46
N SER A 91 13.59 -8.01 7.03
CA SER A 91 13.88 -8.44 8.40
C SER A 91 15.32 -8.93 8.56
N LYS A 92 15.85 -9.69 7.58
CA LYS A 92 17.25 -10.16 7.57
C LYS A 92 18.24 -9.00 7.44
N LYS A 93 17.92 -8.00 6.63
CA LYS A 93 18.76 -6.80 6.37
C LYS A 93 18.62 -5.70 7.43
N LYS A 94 17.85 -5.94 8.50
CA LYS A 94 17.57 -4.98 9.59
C LYS A 94 16.87 -3.70 9.13
N THR A 95 16.08 -3.79 8.07
CA THR A 95 15.29 -2.72 7.49
C THR A 95 13.86 -2.75 8.03
N TRP A 96 13.26 -1.58 8.23
CA TRP A 96 11.81 -1.50 8.43
C TRP A 96 11.11 -1.65 7.08
N ALA A 97 10.10 -2.52 6.98
CA ALA A 97 9.32 -2.66 5.75
C ALA A 97 7.84 -2.42 6.03
N VAL A 98 7.25 -1.38 5.43
CA VAL A 98 5.81 -1.09 5.54
C VAL A 98 5.09 -1.73 4.37
N ASP A 99 4.28 -2.75 4.64
CA ASP A 99 3.43 -3.40 3.65
C ASP A 99 2.17 -2.57 3.40
N LEU A 100 2.02 -2.06 2.19
CA LEU A 100 0.91 -1.22 1.76
C LEU A 100 -0.20 -2.01 1.04
N SER A 101 -0.01 -3.31 0.86
CA SER A 101 -0.90 -4.18 0.06
C SER A 101 -1.69 -5.17 0.91
N GLU A 102 -1.76 -4.95 2.23
CA GLU A 102 -2.55 -5.75 3.19
C GLU A 102 -2.13 -7.23 3.26
N THR A 103 -0.97 -7.54 2.69
CA THR A 103 -0.35 -8.87 2.58
C THR A 103 -0.24 -9.56 3.93
N PHE A 104 0.09 -8.78 4.97
CA PHE A 104 0.36 -9.28 6.30
C PHE A 104 -0.72 -8.92 7.33
N ASN A 105 -1.86 -8.34 6.94
CA ASN A 105 -2.91 -7.88 7.87
C ASN A 105 -3.44 -9.00 8.78
N ARG A 106 -3.47 -10.25 8.28
CA ARG A 106 -3.93 -11.42 9.04
C ARG A 106 -2.80 -12.20 9.72
N ASN A 107 -1.56 -11.74 9.62
CA ASN A 107 -0.41 -12.41 10.22
C ASN A 107 -0.18 -11.90 11.65
N GLY A 108 -0.55 -12.70 12.66
CA GLY A 108 -0.41 -12.33 14.07
C GLY A 108 1.04 -12.08 14.56
N LYS A 109 2.07 -12.39 13.77
CA LYS A 109 3.48 -12.09 14.09
C LYS A 109 3.93 -10.71 13.56
N VAL A 110 3.18 -10.15 12.62
CA VAL A 110 3.44 -8.84 12.00
C VAL A 110 2.57 -7.79 12.69
N PRO A 111 3.15 -6.70 13.22
CA PRO A 111 2.37 -5.65 13.85
C PRO A 111 1.53 -4.94 12.80
N LEU A 112 0.23 -4.83 13.07
CA LEU A 112 -0.72 -4.02 12.31
C LEU A 112 -0.81 -2.64 12.97
N VAL A 113 -0.35 -1.61 12.27
CA VAL A 113 -0.14 -0.29 12.88
C VAL A 113 -0.92 0.79 12.17
N VAL A 114 -1.70 1.55 12.94
CA VAL A 114 -2.30 2.83 12.55
C VAL A 114 -1.49 3.93 13.22
N ALA A 115 -0.77 4.71 12.41
CA ALA A 115 0.11 5.77 12.90
C ALA A 115 -0.67 6.77 13.78
N GLY A 116 -0.15 7.10 14.95
CA GLY A 116 -0.80 8.00 15.92
C GLY A 116 -1.91 7.37 16.76
N VAL A 117 -2.22 6.07 16.57
CA VAL A 117 -3.23 5.34 17.37
C VAL A 117 -2.56 4.27 18.23
N ASN A 118 -1.71 3.42 17.63
CA ASN A 118 -1.09 2.29 18.31
C ASN A 118 0.44 2.20 18.08
N ASP A 119 1.10 3.34 17.91
CA ASP A 119 2.55 3.47 17.66
C ASP A 119 3.42 2.72 18.67
N GLY A 120 2.95 2.61 19.92
CA GLY A 120 3.64 1.90 21.00
C GLY A 120 3.98 0.43 20.68
N ILE A 121 3.26 -0.20 19.76
CA ILE A 121 3.55 -1.57 19.30
C ILE A 121 4.96 -1.67 18.69
N LEU A 122 5.42 -0.61 18.02
CA LEU A 122 6.72 -0.60 17.36
C LEU A 122 7.89 -0.45 18.33
N GLN A 123 7.67 0.05 19.55
CA GLN A 123 8.73 0.24 20.55
C GLN A 123 9.40 -1.09 20.97
N LYS A 124 8.69 -2.21 20.82
CA LYS A 124 9.18 -3.55 21.16
C LYS A 124 10.04 -4.18 20.04
N LYS A 125 10.16 -3.53 18.89
CA LYS A 125 10.88 -4.04 17.71
C LYS A 125 11.90 -3.02 17.21
N LYS A 126 12.98 -3.53 16.60
CA LYS A 126 14.04 -2.69 16.03
C LYS A 126 13.96 -2.55 14.51
N HIS A 127 13.37 -3.53 13.83
CA HIS A 127 13.23 -3.62 12.38
C HIS A 127 12.22 -4.71 12.02
N GLY A 128 11.99 -4.92 10.72
CA GLY A 128 11.13 -5.94 10.16
C GLY A 128 9.86 -5.38 9.53
N VAL A 129 8.94 -6.29 9.18
CA VAL A 129 7.70 -5.92 8.50
C VAL A 129 6.71 -5.28 9.48
N VAL A 130 6.01 -4.25 9.02
CA VAL A 130 4.86 -3.60 9.63
C VAL A 130 3.73 -3.62 8.59
N ALA A 131 2.56 -4.08 8.98
CA ALA A 131 1.40 -4.11 8.11
C ALA A 131 0.65 -2.77 8.20
N ASN A 132 0.41 -2.14 7.05
CA ASN A 132 -0.51 -1.01 6.94
C ASN A 132 -1.95 -1.57 6.79
N PRO A 133 -2.87 -1.25 7.71
CA PRO A 133 -4.21 -1.80 7.69
C PRO A 133 -5.05 -1.29 6.52
N HIS A 134 -6.20 -1.94 6.32
CA HIS A 134 -7.20 -1.51 5.37
C HIS A 134 -7.59 -0.03 5.60
N PRO A 135 -7.81 0.79 4.55
CA PRO A 135 -8.11 2.22 4.71
C PRO A 135 -9.29 2.53 5.63
N VAL A 136 -10.33 1.71 5.61
CA VAL A 136 -11.49 1.84 6.52
C VAL A 136 -11.06 1.65 7.97
N THR A 137 -10.21 0.67 8.24
CA THR A 137 -9.67 0.43 9.58
C THR A 137 -8.85 1.62 10.05
N ILE A 138 -8.03 2.24 9.19
CA ILE A 138 -7.29 3.47 9.52
C ILE A 138 -8.25 4.58 9.94
N PHE A 139 -9.27 4.86 9.10
CA PHE A 139 -10.23 5.92 9.34
C PHE A 139 -11.01 5.72 10.65
N LEU A 140 -11.60 4.55 10.84
CA LEU A 140 -12.37 4.23 12.04
C LEU A 140 -11.48 4.19 13.29
N SER A 141 -10.26 3.68 13.19
CA SER A 141 -9.34 3.64 14.34
C SER A 141 -8.99 5.04 14.83
N HIS A 142 -8.77 6.01 13.93
CA HIS A 142 -8.54 7.39 14.35
C HIS A 142 -9.76 8.00 15.04
N LEU A 143 -10.95 7.80 14.47
CA LEU A 143 -12.19 8.28 15.06
C LEU A 143 -12.42 7.68 16.45
N PHE A 144 -12.34 6.35 16.57
CA PHE A 144 -12.57 5.64 17.81
C PHE A 144 -11.49 5.92 18.86
N HIS A 145 -10.24 6.11 18.46
CA HIS A 145 -9.18 6.51 19.37
C HIS A 145 -9.48 7.86 20.04
N LEU A 146 -9.98 8.83 19.27
CA LEU A 146 -10.37 10.15 19.78
C LEU A 146 -11.63 10.06 20.68
N LEU A 147 -12.63 9.27 20.29
CA LEU A 147 -13.86 9.11 21.08
C LEU A 147 -13.60 8.37 22.39
N GLN A 148 -12.89 7.24 22.34
CA GLN A 148 -12.57 6.43 23.51
C GLN A 148 -11.84 7.24 24.59
N HIS A 149 -10.88 8.08 24.20
CA HIS A 149 -10.09 8.85 25.15
C HIS A 149 -10.89 9.95 25.86
N ASN A 150 -11.86 10.56 25.18
CA ASN A 150 -12.59 11.72 25.68
C ASN A 150 -13.97 11.40 26.25
N PHE A 151 -14.63 10.34 25.76
CA PHE A 151 -16.03 10.03 26.06
C PHE A 151 -16.29 8.56 26.40
N GLY A 152 -15.31 7.67 26.14
CA GLY A 152 -15.53 6.22 26.12
C GLY A 152 -16.23 5.76 24.84
N LEU A 153 -16.11 4.48 24.53
CA LEU A 153 -16.77 3.83 23.40
C LEU A 153 -17.17 2.41 23.84
N GLU A 154 -18.45 2.08 23.70
CA GLU A 154 -18.98 0.76 24.03
C GLU A 154 -19.28 -0.04 22.76
N GLU A 155 -19.98 0.58 21.80
CA GLU A 155 -20.40 -0.03 20.55
C GLU A 155 -20.33 0.97 19.40
N ALA A 156 -20.07 0.48 18.19
CA ALA A 156 -20.06 1.29 16.97
C ALA A 156 -20.54 0.47 15.77
N ASP A 157 -21.54 0.99 15.07
CA ASP A 157 -22.01 0.46 13.79
C ASP A 157 -21.54 1.35 12.64
N ALA A 158 -21.02 0.73 11.57
CA ALA A 158 -20.52 1.44 10.40
C ALA A 158 -21.04 0.79 9.11
N THR A 159 -21.55 1.63 8.20
CA THR A 159 -21.85 1.25 6.81
C THR A 159 -20.78 1.84 5.91
N VAL A 160 -20.08 0.99 5.15
CA VAL A 160 -18.96 1.39 4.30
C VAL A 160 -19.38 1.33 2.84
N LEU A 161 -19.32 2.46 2.16
CA LEU A 161 -19.49 2.54 0.69
C LEU A 161 -18.11 2.45 0.04
N GLN A 162 -17.70 1.23 -0.32
CA GLN A 162 -16.37 0.99 -0.88
C GLN A 162 -16.30 1.40 -2.36
N PRO A 163 -15.34 2.25 -2.76
CA PRO A 163 -15.16 2.62 -4.15
C PRO A 163 -14.53 1.48 -4.96
N VAL A 164 -14.79 1.45 -6.27
CA VAL A 164 -14.22 0.45 -7.20
C VAL A 164 -12.69 0.52 -7.30
N SER A 165 -12.07 1.63 -6.89
CA SER A 165 -10.61 1.77 -6.81
C SER A 165 -9.97 0.81 -5.81
N ALA A 166 -10.74 0.21 -4.90
CA ALA A 166 -10.27 -0.88 -4.05
C ALA A 166 -9.79 -2.09 -4.86
N PHE A 167 -10.33 -2.28 -6.07
CA PHE A 167 -9.96 -3.35 -7.03
C PHE A 167 -8.95 -2.87 -8.08
N ALA A 168 -8.20 -1.80 -7.76
CA ALA A 168 -7.18 -1.21 -8.61
C ALA A 168 -7.71 -0.77 -10.01
N ILE A 169 -6.81 -0.71 -10.99
CA ILE A 169 -7.10 -0.27 -12.37
C ILE A 169 -8.25 -1.07 -13.00
N PRO A 170 -8.29 -2.42 -12.89
CA PRO A 170 -9.37 -3.19 -13.51
C PRO A 170 -10.77 -2.79 -13.00
N GLY A 171 -10.92 -2.53 -11.70
CA GLY A 171 -12.21 -2.10 -11.15
C GLY A 171 -12.65 -0.71 -11.63
N ILE A 172 -11.70 0.22 -11.79
CA ILE A 172 -11.96 1.56 -12.31
C ILE A 172 -12.35 1.50 -13.79
N GLU A 173 -11.61 0.72 -14.59
CA GLU A 173 -11.88 0.52 -16.01
C GLU A 173 -13.23 -0.14 -16.24
N GLU A 174 -13.58 -1.15 -15.45
CA GLU A 174 -14.89 -1.79 -15.53
C GLU A 174 -16.03 -0.82 -15.21
N LEU A 175 -15.92 0.00 -14.15
CA LEU A 175 -16.94 1.00 -13.85
C LEU A 175 -17.12 1.98 -15.02
N ALA A 176 -16.01 2.48 -15.58
CA ALA A 176 -16.04 3.42 -16.69
C ALA A 176 -16.70 2.82 -17.93
N ASN A 177 -16.34 1.58 -18.28
CA ASN A 177 -16.92 0.85 -19.41
C ASN A 177 -18.42 0.59 -19.19
N GLN A 178 -18.81 0.09 -18.02
CA GLN A 178 -20.22 -0.15 -17.72
C GLN A 178 -21.04 1.15 -17.75
N CYS A 179 -20.51 2.28 -17.28
CA CYS A 179 -21.17 3.58 -17.41
C CYS A 179 -21.42 3.94 -18.87
N PHE A 180 -20.43 3.75 -19.76
CA PHE A 180 -20.58 3.98 -21.19
C PHE A 180 -21.62 3.04 -21.81
N ASP A 181 -21.59 1.76 -21.45
CA ASP A 181 -22.53 0.74 -21.94
C ASP A 181 -23.98 1.05 -21.55
N VAL A 182 -24.22 1.43 -20.29
CA VAL A 182 -25.56 1.81 -19.83
C VAL A 182 -26.07 3.03 -20.60
N LEU A 183 -25.23 4.06 -20.76
CA LEU A 183 -25.64 5.31 -21.42
C LEU A 183 -25.93 5.14 -22.92
N ARG A 184 -25.28 4.18 -23.59
CA ARG A 184 -25.54 3.86 -25.00
C ARG A 184 -26.60 2.77 -25.21
N GLY A 185 -27.19 2.25 -24.14
CA GLY A 185 -28.14 1.12 -24.21
C GLY A 185 -27.48 -0.20 -24.68
N GLY A 186 -26.18 -0.35 -24.43
CA GLY A 186 -25.38 -1.52 -24.81
C GLY A 186 -25.45 -2.66 -23.79
N GLN A 187 -24.82 -3.78 -24.14
CA GLN A 187 -24.65 -4.90 -23.23
C GLN A 187 -23.53 -4.61 -22.22
N ILE A 188 -23.82 -4.84 -20.94
CA ILE A 188 -22.87 -4.61 -19.84
C ILE A 188 -21.91 -5.79 -19.74
N GLU A 189 -20.61 -5.53 -19.92
CA GLU A 189 -19.56 -6.51 -19.61
C GLU A 189 -19.21 -6.49 -18.12
N LYS A 190 -19.03 -7.70 -17.58
CA LYS A 190 -18.72 -7.96 -16.18
C LYS A 190 -17.45 -8.80 -16.11
N ARG A 191 -16.39 -8.31 -15.45
CA ARG A 191 -15.07 -8.97 -15.44
C ARG A 191 -14.58 -9.22 -14.01
N ILE A 192 -14.48 -8.15 -13.23
CA ILE A 192 -14.13 -8.10 -11.82
C ILE A 192 -15.38 -8.28 -10.96
N PHE A 193 -16.48 -7.61 -11.33
CA PHE A 193 -17.70 -7.62 -10.53
C PHE A 193 -18.73 -8.58 -11.11
N LYS A 194 -19.34 -9.42 -10.27
CA LYS A 194 -20.41 -10.35 -10.69
C LYS A 194 -21.72 -9.68 -11.11
N SER A 195 -21.90 -8.43 -10.71
CA SER A 195 -23.11 -7.64 -10.92
C SER A 195 -22.75 -6.28 -11.52
N GLN A 196 -23.72 -5.64 -12.16
CA GLN A 196 -23.56 -4.27 -12.64
C GLN A 196 -23.22 -3.35 -11.47
N ILE A 197 -22.17 -2.55 -11.65
CA ILE A 197 -21.72 -1.53 -10.68
C ILE A 197 -22.06 -0.11 -11.16
N ALA A 198 -22.18 0.12 -12.47
CA ALA A 198 -22.61 1.42 -12.97
C ALA A 198 -24.04 1.73 -12.49
N PHE A 199 -24.23 2.89 -11.86
CA PHE A 199 -25.51 3.34 -11.32
C PHE A 199 -26.17 2.35 -10.34
N ASN A 200 -25.36 1.56 -9.62
CA ASN A 200 -25.84 0.55 -8.69
C ASN A 200 -25.03 0.56 -7.38
N LEU A 201 -25.58 -0.04 -6.33
CA LEU A 201 -24.89 -0.35 -5.08
C LEU A 201 -24.92 -1.86 -4.85
N LEU A 202 -23.75 -2.45 -4.64
CA LEU A 202 -23.65 -3.86 -4.29
C LEU A 202 -23.76 -4.02 -2.77
N SER A 203 -24.51 -5.03 -2.34
CA SER A 203 -24.69 -5.35 -0.92
C SER A 203 -23.48 -6.05 -0.28
N GLN A 204 -22.52 -6.47 -1.10
CA GLN A 204 -21.31 -7.19 -0.67
C GLN A 204 -20.11 -6.72 -1.48
N THR A 205 -18.95 -6.65 -0.82
CA THR A 205 -17.69 -6.17 -1.41
C THR A 205 -16.74 -7.30 -1.81
N ASP A 206 -17.06 -8.55 -1.49
CA ASP A 206 -16.18 -9.67 -1.79
C ASP A 206 -16.32 -10.12 -3.26
N GLU A 207 -15.19 -10.46 -3.88
CA GLU A 207 -15.16 -11.30 -5.08
C GLU A 207 -15.78 -12.65 -4.70
N VAL A 208 -17.06 -12.86 -4.99
CA VAL A 208 -17.56 -14.23 -5.16
C VAL A 208 -17.13 -14.68 -6.54
#